data_AF-A0A7H1NQQ8-F1
#
_entry.id   AF-A0A7H1NQQ8-F1
#
_cell.length_a   1.000
_cell.length_b   1.000
_cell.length_c   1.000
_cell.angle_alpha   90.00
_cell.angle_beta   90.00
_cell.angle_gamma   90.00
#
_symmetry.space_group_name_H-M   'P 1'
#
loop_
_entity.id
_entity.type
_entity.pdbx_description
1 polymer ?
#
loop_
_entity_poly.entity_id
_entity_poly.type
_entity_poly.pdbx_seq_one_letter_code
_entity_poly.pdbx_strand_id
1 'polypeptide(L)'
;MPKAANSRNFTQCDSLLIGSECGAHTVPYIKNRNMTSTIEHEATTSKISDEQMFYCRQRGLSEEDAIGLIVNGFCREVLKELPMEFAVEAQKLLEISLEGSVG
;
A
#
# COMPACT_ATOMS: atom_id res chain seq x y z
N MET A 1 10.86 -18.11 -32.31
CA MET A 1 9.71 -18.13 -31.37
C MET A 1 10.10 -17.44 -30.07
N PRO A 2 9.14 -16.86 -29.31
CA PRO A 2 9.37 -16.34 -27.95
C PRO A 2 9.93 -17.45 -27.03
N LYS A 3 10.89 -17.11 -26.16
CA LYS A 3 11.67 -18.12 -25.38
C LYS A 3 11.06 -18.50 -24.02
N ALA A 4 10.25 -17.63 -23.40
CA ALA A 4 9.73 -17.84 -22.05
C ALA A 4 8.38 -18.56 -22.08
N ALA A 5 8.37 -19.90 -22.20
CA ALA A 5 7.16 -20.72 -22.16
C ALA A 5 6.63 -20.87 -20.72
N ASN A 6 5.31 -20.93 -20.56
CA ASN A 6 4.61 -21.11 -19.28
C ASN A 6 5.00 -20.08 -18.19
N SER A 7 5.41 -18.87 -18.57
CA SER A 7 5.78 -17.83 -17.60
C SER A 7 4.56 -17.36 -16.82
N ARG A 8 4.72 -17.08 -15.52
CA ARG A 8 3.67 -16.56 -14.65
C ARG A 8 4.06 -15.21 -14.07
N ASN A 9 3.12 -14.28 -14.05
CA ASN A 9 3.26 -12.99 -13.37
C ASN A 9 1.96 -12.65 -12.66
N PHE A 10 2.08 -12.15 -11.42
CA PHE A 10 1.02 -11.53 -10.65
C PHE A 10 1.54 -10.16 -10.22
N THR A 11 0.77 -9.12 -10.51
CA THR A 11 1.12 -7.73 -10.16
C THR A 11 -0.05 -7.09 -9.44
N GLN A 12 0.16 -6.69 -8.19
CA GLN A 12 -0.83 -5.98 -7.37
C GLN A 12 -0.36 -4.56 -7.08
N CYS A 13 -1.24 -3.59 -7.31
CA CYS A 13 -0.95 -2.16 -7.12
C CYS A 13 -2.03 -1.51 -6.27
N ASP A 14 -1.75 -1.34 -4.98
CA ASP A 14 -2.70 -0.72 -4.05
C ASP A 14 -2.31 0.73 -3.76
N SER A 15 -3.30 1.61 -3.76
CA SER A 15 -3.14 3.03 -3.47
C SER A 15 -3.98 3.43 -2.27
N LEU A 16 -3.41 4.23 -1.36
CA LEU A 16 -4.13 4.79 -0.21
C LEU A 16 -4.17 6.32 -0.32
N LEU A 17 -5.38 6.87 -0.38
CA LEU A 17 -5.63 8.30 -0.39
C LEU A 17 -5.82 8.82 1.03
N ILE A 18 -5.08 9.88 1.36
CA ILE A 18 -5.12 10.56 2.66
C ILE A 18 -5.43 12.04 2.42
N GLY A 19 -6.49 12.56 3.04
CA GLY A 19 -6.97 13.92 2.83
C GLY A 19 -7.79 14.12 1.54
N SER A 20 -8.19 15.36 1.29
CA SER A 20 -9.01 15.76 0.12
C SER A 20 -8.19 16.32 -1.04
N GLU A 21 -6.97 16.78 -0.79
CA GLU A 21 -6.07 17.38 -1.80
C GLU A 21 -4.95 16.41 -2.19
N CYS A 22 -5.29 15.15 -2.48
CA CYS A 22 -4.34 14.14 -2.91
C CYS A 22 -4.80 13.40 -4.17
N GLY A 23 -3.86 12.75 -4.84
CA GLY A 23 -4.12 11.91 -6.01
C GLY A 23 -3.14 10.74 -6.05
N ALA A 24 -3.65 9.57 -6.44
CA ALA A 24 -2.86 8.39 -6.70
C ALA A 24 -3.13 7.91 -8.13
N HIS A 25 -2.06 7.65 -8.89
CA HIS A 25 -2.14 7.29 -10.30
C HIS A 25 -1.44 5.95 -10.54
N THR A 26 -2.18 4.98 -11.06
CA THR A 26 -1.66 3.65 -11.41
C THR A 26 -1.78 3.44 -12.92
N VAL A 27 -0.64 3.31 -13.61
CA VAL A 27 -0.59 3.11 -15.06
C VAL A 27 0.27 1.87 -15.36
N PRO A 28 -0.32 0.66 -15.42
CA PRO A 28 0.42 -0.57 -15.65
C PRO A 28 0.83 -0.70 -17.12
N TYR A 29 1.94 -1.41 -17.37
CA TYR A 29 2.38 -1.78 -18.72
C TYR A 29 2.61 -3.27 -18.82
N ILE A 30 1.80 -3.96 -19.64
CA ILE A 30 1.90 -5.41 -19.85
C ILE A 30 2.11 -5.68 -21.33
N LYS A 31 3.21 -6.39 -21.65
CA LYS A 31 3.53 -6.80 -23.02
C LYS A 31 3.86 -8.29 -23.06
N ASN A 32 2.88 -9.10 -23.44
CA ASN A 32 3.05 -10.53 -23.62
C ASN A 32 3.25 -10.88 -25.10
N ARG A 33 4.21 -11.75 -25.39
CA ARG A 33 4.45 -12.31 -26.73
C ARG A 33 4.33 -13.84 -26.77
N ASN A 34 3.95 -14.49 -25.67
CA ASN A 34 3.84 -15.94 -25.58
C ASN A 34 2.43 -16.37 -25.12
N MET A 35 1.80 -17.25 -25.91
CA MET A 35 0.44 -17.74 -25.67
C MET A 35 0.32 -18.66 -24.45
N THR A 36 1.43 -19.24 -23.99
CA THR A 36 1.45 -20.13 -22.81
C THR A 36 1.61 -19.37 -21.50
N SER A 37 1.79 -18.05 -21.53
CA SER A 37 2.02 -17.24 -20.33
C SER A 37 0.71 -16.88 -19.63
N THR A 38 0.74 -16.86 -18.30
CA THR A 38 -0.35 -16.39 -17.43
C THR A 38 0.09 -15.07 -16.79
N ILE A 39 -0.72 -14.02 -16.97
CA ILE A 39 -0.44 -12.69 -16.41
C ILE A 39 -1.70 -12.18 -15.73
N GLU A 40 -1.58 -11.82 -14.47
CA GLU A 40 -2.65 -11.28 -13.63
C GLU A 40 -2.23 -9.90 -13.12
N HIS A 41 -3.15 -8.95 -13.18
CA HIS A 41 -2.94 -7.61 -12.65
C HIS A 41 -4.16 -7.14 -11.87
N GLU A 42 -3.92 -6.68 -10.66
CA GLU A 42 -4.90 -6.08 -9.76
C GLU A 42 -4.46 -4.67 -9.37
N ALA A 43 -5.41 -3.75 -9.30
CA ALA A 43 -5.19 -2.41 -8.77
C ALA A 43 -6.39 -1.95 -7.95
N THR A 44 -6.14 -1.54 -6.71
CA THR A 44 -7.18 -1.11 -5.78
C THR A 44 -6.85 0.25 -5.19
N THR A 45 -7.81 1.16 -5.21
CA THR A 45 -7.69 2.47 -4.56
C THR A 45 -8.55 2.49 -3.30
N SER A 46 -7.92 2.78 -2.18
CA SER A 46 -8.56 2.94 -0.87
C SER A 46 -8.42 4.39 -0.39
N LYS A 47 -9.33 4.83 0.48
CA LYS A 47 -9.24 6.11 1.17
C LYS A 47 -9.39 5.84 2.67
N ILE A 48 -8.64 6.55 3.50
CA ILE A 48 -8.87 6.53 4.95
C ILE A 48 -10.30 7.06 5.21
N SER A 49 -11.15 6.20 5.79
CA SER A 49 -12.55 6.55 6.06
C SER A 49 -12.68 7.39 7.32
N ASP A 50 -13.55 8.41 7.28
CA ASP A 50 -13.91 9.20 8.45
C ASP A 50 -14.48 8.33 9.58
N GLU A 51 -15.14 7.22 9.24
CA GLU A 51 -15.63 6.24 10.23
C GLU A 51 -14.48 5.49 10.92
N GLN A 52 -13.44 5.11 10.17
CA GLN A 52 -12.25 4.47 10.74
C GLN A 52 -11.51 5.44 11.66
N MET A 53 -11.40 6.71 11.25
CA MET A 53 -10.81 7.77 12.07
C MET A 53 -11.62 8.04 13.33
N PHE A 54 -12.94 8.16 13.20
CA PHE A 54 -13.85 8.34 14.33
C PHE A 54 -13.72 7.19 15.33
N TYR A 55 -13.72 5.94 14.84
CA TYR A 55 -13.60 4.74 15.66
C TYR A 55 -12.27 4.68 16.44
N CYS A 56 -11.16 5.07 15.80
CA CYS A 56 -9.84 5.12 16.43
C CYS A 56 -9.76 6.23 17.48
N ARG A 57 -10.24 7.44 17.14
CA ARG A 57 -10.26 8.58 18.06
C ARG A 57 -11.15 8.36 19.27
N GLN A 58 -12.30 7.69 19.10
CA GLN A 58 -13.17 7.32 20.21
C GLN A 58 -12.48 6.37 21.21
N ARG A 59 -11.46 5.62 20.77
CA ARG A 59 -10.62 4.77 21.63
C ARG A 59 -9.46 5.51 22.30
N GLY A 60 -9.40 6.83 22.15
CA GLY A 60 -8.37 7.67 22.76
C GLY A 60 -7.07 7.76 21.96
N LEU A 61 -7.04 7.25 20.72
CA LEU A 61 -5.92 7.49 19.80
C LEU A 61 -5.95 8.94 19.32
N SER A 62 -4.78 9.56 19.21
CA SER A 62 -4.66 10.83 18.51
C SER A 62 -4.96 10.63 17.02
N GLU A 63 -5.17 11.72 16.29
CA GLU A 63 -5.39 11.65 14.85
C GLU A 63 -4.19 11.06 14.11
N GLU A 64 -2.98 11.46 14.52
CA GLU A 64 -1.71 10.96 14.00
C GLU A 64 -1.52 9.46 14.31
N ASP A 65 -1.78 9.03 15.55
CA ASP A 65 -1.70 7.61 15.92
C ASP A 65 -2.69 6.76 15.13
N ALA A 66 -3.89 7.28 14.88
CA ALA A 66 -4.92 6.60 14.10
C ALA A 66 -4.52 6.46 12.64
N ILE A 67 -3.97 7.50 12.02
CA ILE A 67 -3.43 7.46 10.66
C ILE A 67 -2.27 6.46 10.60
N GLY A 68 -1.31 6.55 11.52
CA GLY A 68 -0.17 5.65 11.61
C GLY A 68 -0.60 4.19 11.70
N LEU A 69 -1.60 3.88 12.54
CA LEU A 69 -2.16 2.53 12.66
C LEU A 69 -2.74 2.02 11.33
N ILE A 70 -3.53 2.84 10.63
CA ILE A 70 -4.18 2.47 9.37
C ILE A 70 -3.15 2.28 8.25
N VAL A 71 -2.19 3.20 8.13
CA VAL A 71 -1.14 3.14 7.09
C VAL A 71 -0.19 1.96 7.34
N ASN A 72 0.19 1.69 8.60
CA ASN A 72 0.96 0.50 8.95
C ASN A 72 0.22 -0.80 8.60
N GLY A 73 -1.11 -0.83 8.82
CA GLY A 73 -1.97 -1.94 8.41
C GLY A 73 -1.98 -2.14 6.89
N PHE A 74 -2.04 -1.04 6.13
CA PHE A 74 -2.01 -1.05 4.67
C PHE A 74 -0.66 -1.57 4.12
N CYS A 75 0.46 -1.14 4.68
CA CYS A 75 1.80 -1.56 4.25
C CYS A 75 2.25 -2.93 4.81
N ARG A 76 1.41 -3.62 5.58
CA ARG A 76 1.79 -4.81 6.37
C ARG A 76 2.44 -5.91 5.55
N GLU A 77 1.87 -6.25 4.38
CA GLU A 77 2.41 -7.36 3.57
C GLU A 77 3.79 -7.02 3.00
N VAL A 78 4.04 -5.76 2.66
CA VAL A 78 5.38 -5.31 2.19
C VAL A 78 6.39 -5.34 3.34
N LEU A 79 5.99 -4.85 4.52
CA LEU A 79 6.89 -4.79 5.68
C LEU A 79 7.26 -6.19 6.20
N LYS A 80 6.40 -7.20 6.03
CA LYS A 80 6.70 -8.59 6.37
C LYS A 80 7.81 -9.22 5.54
N GLU A 81 8.03 -8.72 4.32
CA GLU A 81 9.11 -9.21 3.43
C GLU A 81 10.48 -8.66 3.84
N LEU A 82 10.52 -7.63 4.69
CA LEU A 82 11.76 -7.11 5.24
C LEU A 82 12.24 -7.94 6.43
N PRO A 83 13.57 -8.11 6.61
CA PRO A 83 14.10 -8.67 7.85
C PRO A 83 13.63 -7.85 9.06
N MET A 84 13.36 -8.50 10.18
CA MET A 84 12.74 -7.90 11.37
C MET A 84 13.39 -6.57 11.80
N GLU A 85 14.72 -6.53 11.81
CA GLU A 85 15.50 -5.35 12.21
C GLU A 85 15.19 -4.13 11.33
N PHE A 86 15.02 -4.34 10.02
CA PHE A 86 14.67 -3.27 9.07
C PHE A 86 13.18 -2.95 9.06
N ALA A 87 12.32 -3.94 9.30
CA ALA A 87 10.88 -3.73 9.37
C ALA A 87 10.51 -2.77 10.51
N VAL A 88 11.13 -2.94 11.69
CA VAL A 88 10.91 -2.06 12.86
C VAL A 88 11.38 -0.64 12.58
N GLU A 89 12.53 -0.48 11.91
CA GLU A 89 13.05 0.84 11.56
C GLU A 89 12.18 1.53 10.50
N ALA A 90 11.78 0.80 9.46
CA ALA A 90 10.91 1.31 8.40
C ALA A 90 9.55 1.78 8.94
N GLN A 91 8.97 1.05 9.90
CA GLN A 91 7.73 1.46 10.58
C GLN A 91 7.89 2.79 11.33
N LYS A 92 8.97 2.95 12.09
CA LYS A 92 9.23 4.22 12.81
C LYS A 92 9.43 5.39 11.86
N LEU A 93 10.19 5.20 10.79
CA LEU A 93 10.41 6.25 9.79
C LEU A 93 9.12 6.65 9.07
N LEU A 94 8.24 5.67 8.82
CA LEU A 94 6.92 5.91 8.23
C LEU A 94 6.04 6.76 9.16
N GLU A 95 6.00 6.43 10.45
CA GLU A 95 5.25 7.18 11.46
C GLU A 95 5.72 8.65 11.55
N ILE A 96 7.03 8.87 11.63
CA ILE A 96 7.61 10.24 11.66
C ILE A 96 7.29 11.01 10.37
N SER A 97 7.29 10.33 9.22
CA SER A 97 6.97 10.98 7.93
C SER A 97 5.50 11.40 7.84
N LEU A 98 4.61 10.68 8.53
CA LEU A 98 3.17 10.98 8.59
C LEU A 98 2.88 12.09 9.60
N GLU A 99 3.64 12.15 10.70
CA GLU A 99 3.59 13.23 11.69
C GLU A 99 3.87 14.58 11.02
N GLY A 100 2.90 15.51 11.09
CA GLY A 100 3.00 16.85 10.50
C GLY A 100 2.89 16.95 8.96
N SER A 101 2.82 15.84 8.21
CA SER A 101 2.63 15.85 6.75
C SER A 101 1.18 15.64 6.30
N VAL A 102 0.31 15.26 7.23
CA VAL A 102 -1.12 15.03 6.98
C VAL A 102 -1.92 16.07 7.74
N GLY A 103 -2.34 17.13 7.04
CA GLY A 103 -3.09 18.26 7.58
C GLY A 103 -3.18 19.42 6.61
#